data_AF-W7X4R4-F1
#
_entry.id   AF-W7X4R4-F1
#
_cell.length_a   1.000
_cell.length_b   1.000
_cell.length_c   1.000
_cell.angle_alpha   90.00
_cell.angle_beta   90.00
_cell.angle_gamma   90.00
#
_symmetry.space_group_name_H-M   'P 1'
#
loop_
_entity.id
_entity.type
_entity.pdbx_description
1 polymer ?
#
loop_
_entity_poly.entity_id
_entity_poly.type
_entity_poly.pdbx_seq_one_letter_code
_entity_poly.pdbx_strand_id
1 'polypeptide(L)'
;MSYSGYSLNGGVHPCLPFYERMLQCAKSEALPIKMCTAQTEDYLECHHRKKQYALNYAIKKELNNIRIVALPRYDEENDTFVPFSQATADHIFQ
;
A
#
# COMPACT_ATOMS: atom_id res chain seq x y z
N MET A 1 -8.99 19.89 -15.85
CA MET A 1 -9.36 19.33 -14.53
C MET A 1 -9.14 20.40 -13.49
N SER A 2 -10.19 20.95 -12.89
CA SER A 2 -10.08 21.91 -11.78
C SER A 2 -9.94 21.12 -10.48
N TYR A 3 -8.79 21.21 -9.83
CA TYR A 3 -8.56 20.59 -8.52
C TYR A 3 -8.92 21.62 -7.43
N SER A 4 -10.05 21.42 -6.75
CA SER A 4 -10.32 22.13 -5.50
C SER A 4 -9.53 21.41 -4.41
N GLY A 5 -8.46 22.01 -3.88
CA GLY A 5 -7.59 21.41 -2.86
C GLY A 5 -8.23 21.13 -1.49
N TYR A 6 -9.56 21.08 -1.43
CA TYR A 6 -10.36 20.89 -0.24
C TYR A 6 -10.92 19.48 -0.19
N SER A 7 -10.82 18.86 0.99
CA SER A 7 -11.50 17.62 1.34
C SER A 7 -12.98 17.89 1.63
N LEU A 8 -13.82 16.85 1.55
CA LEU A 8 -15.23 16.90 1.93
C LEU A 8 -15.44 17.35 3.39
N ASN A 9 -14.43 17.15 4.23
CA ASN A 9 -14.45 17.54 5.64
C ASN A 9 -14.01 19.01 5.87
N GLY A 10 -13.88 19.82 4.81
CA GLY A 10 -13.42 21.21 4.89
C GLY A 10 -11.91 21.39 5.14
N GLY A 11 -11.18 20.30 5.37
CA GLY A 11 -9.72 20.30 5.52
C GLY A 11 -8.98 20.22 4.19
N VAL A 12 -7.64 20.24 4.25
CA VAL A 12 -6.77 20.03 3.09
C VAL A 12 -6.95 18.62 2.53
N HIS A 13 -7.10 18.49 1.21
CA HIS A 13 -7.16 17.17 0.58
C HIS A 13 -5.81 16.43 0.72
N PRO A 14 -5.79 15.12 1.07
CA PRO A 14 -4.55 14.39 1.32
C PRO A 14 -3.56 14.38 0.14
N CYS A 15 -4.06 14.49 -1.09
CA CYS A 15 -3.22 14.52 -2.30
C CYS A 15 -2.68 15.92 -2.65
N LEU A 16 -2.98 16.96 -1.86
CA LEU A 16 -2.50 18.33 -2.10
C LEU A 16 -0.96 18.42 -2.21
N PRO A 17 -0.16 17.78 -1.33
CA PRO A 17 1.30 17.88 -1.42
C PRO A 17 1.89 17.27 -2.70
N PHE A 18 1.21 16.30 -3.30
CA PHE A 18 1.62 15.71 -4.57
C PHE A 18 1.26 16.63 -5.74
N TYR A 19 0.09 17.27 -5.68
CA TYR A 19 -0.32 18.27 -6.64
C TYR A 19 0.61 19.50 -6.65
N GLU A 20 1.01 19.99 -5.47
CA GLU A 20 1.95 21.10 -5.34
C GLU A 20 3.32 20.76 -5.94
N ARG A 21 3.84 19.56 -5.68
CA ARG A 21 5.10 19.08 -6.29
C ARG A 21 5.01 18.96 -7.82
N MET A 22 3.89 18.46 -8.33
CA MET A 22 3.63 18.40 -9.77
C MET A 22 3.60 19.81 -10.38
N LEU A 23 2.91 20.76 -9.74
CA LEU A 23 2.86 22.16 -10.17
C LEU A 23 4.23 22.84 -10.12
N GLN A 24 5.02 22.58 -9.08
CA GLN A 24 6.37 23.12 -8.96
C GLN A 24 7.26 22.65 -10.11
N CYS A 25 7.23 21.35 -10.42
CA CYS A 25 7.95 20.80 -11.57
C CYS A 25 7.44 21.40 -12.89
N ALA A 26 6.11 21.50 -13.05
CA ALA A 26 5.53 22.04 -14.27
C ALA A 26 5.87 23.52 -14.52
N LYS A 27 6.16 24.28 -13.45
CA LYS A 27 6.61 25.67 -13.53
C LYS A 27 8.10 25.83 -13.85
N SER A 28 8.94 24.86 -13.48
CA SER A 28 10.38 24.93 -13.70
C SER A 28 10.81 24.43 -15.09
N GLU A 29 10.02 23.57 -15.72
CA GLU A 29 10.39 22.87 -16.95
C GLU A 29 9.70 23.42 -18.20
N ALA A 30 10.43 23.43 -19.33
CA ALA A 30 9.88 23.86 -20.62
C ALA A 30 8.91 22.83 -21.24
N LEU A 31 9.05 21.55 -20.89
CA LEU A 31 8.24 20.44 -21.39
C LEU A 31 7.66 19.61 -20.24
N PRO A 32 6.66 20.14 -19.51
CA PRO A 32 6.16 19.55 -18.27
C PRO A 32 5.58 18.14 -18.47
N ILE A 33 4.98 17.87 -19.62
CA ILE A 33 4.37 16.56 -19.93
C ILE A 33 5.40 15.42 -19.91
N LYS A 34 6.64 15.68 -20.33
CA LYS A 34 7.69 14.65 -20.41
C LYS A 34 8.64 14.69 -19.21
N MET A 35 8.97 15.89 -18.74
CA MET A 35 9.96 16.07 -17.67
C MET A 35 9.38 15.82 -16.28
N CYS A 36 8.06 16.04 -16.08
CA CYS A 36 7.40 15.89 -14.78
C CYS A 36 6.56 14.62 -14.66
N THR A 37 6.92 13.57 -15.40
CA THR A 37 6.19 12.30 -15.43
C THR A 37 6.14 11.66 -14.06
N ALA A 38 7.25 11.62 -13.32
CA ALA A 38 7.31 11.06 -11.98
C ALA A 38 6.34 11.75 -11.00
N GLN A 39 6.33 13.09 -10.96
CA GLN A 39 5.44 13.85 -10.08
C GLN A 39 3.98 13.71 -10.49
N THR A 40 3.71 13.62 -11.80
CA THR A 40 2.37 13.38 -12.32
C THR A 40 1.88 11.98 -11.96
N GLU A 41 2.74 10.98 -12.06
CA GLU A 41 2.43 9.60 -11.64
C GLU A 41 2.13 9.51 -10.15
N ASP A 42 2.91 10.19 -9.30
CA ASP A 42 2.66 10.21 -7.85
C ASP A 42 1.32 10.87 -7.51
N TYR A 43 0.97 11.96 -8.18
CA TYR A 43 -0.33 12.62 -8.02
C TYR A 43 -1.49 11.70 -8.43
N LEU A 44 -1.36 11.01 -9.57
CA LEU A 44 -2.35 10.04 -10.04
C LEU A 44 -2.43 8.79 -9.15
N GLU A 45 -1.31 8.34 -8.60
CA GLU A 45 -1.25 7.25 -7.64
C GLU A 45 -2.04 7.61 -6.39
N CYS A 46 -1.86 8.80 -5.82
CA CYS A 46 -2.59 9.20 -4.63
C CYS A 46 -4.12 9.17 -4.82
N HIS A 47 -4.60 9.55 -6.00
CA HIS A 47 -6.03 9.56 -6.33
C HIS A 47 -6.59 8.15 -6.56
N HIS A 48 -5.89 7.29 -7.30
CA HIS A 48 -6.42 6.00 -7.72
C HIS A 48 -5.95 4.81 -6.86
N ARG A 49 -4.83 4.98 -6.16
CA ARG A 49 -4.14 3.98 -5.34
C ARG A 49 -3.86 2.66 -6.06
N LYS A 50 -3.71 2.69 -7.39
CA LYS A 50 -3.60 1.48 -8.23
C LYS A 50 -2.39 0.63 -7.86
N LYS A 51 -1.22 1.25 -7.73
CA LYS A 51 0.03 0.57 -7.39
C LYS A 51 -0.09 -0.04 -5.99
N GLN A 52 -0.66 0.71 -5.03
CA GLN A 52 -0.90 0.22 -3.67
C GLN A 52 -1.88 -0.97 -3.61
N TYR A 53 -3.00 -0.93 -4.36
CA TYR A 53 -3.93 -2.05 -4.41
C TYR A 53 -3.30 -3.30 -5.02
N ALA A 54 -2.53 -3.16 -6.09
CA ALA A 54 -1.82 -4.27 -6.72
C ALA A 54 -0.81 -4.92 -5.76
N LEU A 55 -0.04 -4.09 -5.03
CA LEU A 55 0.91 -4.57 -4.02
C LEU A 55 0.19 -5.31 -2.88
N ASN A 56 -0.87 -4.73 -2.33
CA ASN A 56 -1.65 -5.35 -1.26
C ASN A 56 -2.25 -6.69 -1.69
N TYR A 57 -2.71 -6.79 -2.94
CA TYR A 57 -3.20 -8.05 -3.49
C TYR A 57 -2.10 -9.10 -3.60
N ALA A 58 -0.92 -8.73 -4.10
CA ALA A 58 0.23 -9.62 -4.18
C ALA A 58 0.65 -10.12 -2.79
N ILE A 59 0.77 -9.22 -1.80
CA ILE A 59 1.10 -9.60 -0.42
C ILE A 59 0.07 -10.57 0.16
N LYS A 60 -1.24 -10.28 0.01
CA LYS A 60 -2.29 -11.17 0.50
C LYS A 60 -2.27 -12.54 -0.15
N LYS A 61 -1.96 -12.60 -1.45
CA LYS A 61 -1.79 -13.86 -2.19
C LYS A 61 -0.65 -14.67 -1.60
N GLU A 62 0.52 -14.06 -1.38
CA GLU A 62 1.66 -14.77 -0.80
C GLU A 62 1.41 -15.22 0.64
N LEU A 63 0.79 -14.38 1.47
CA LEU A 63 0.37 -14.78 2.82
C LEU A 63 -0.59 -15.98 2.80
N ASN A 64 -1.51 -16.02 1.83
CA ASN A 64 -2.41 -17.16 1.68
C ASN A 64 -1.67 -18.43 1.22
N ASN A 65 -0.73 -18.30 0.28
CA ASN A 65 0.10 -19.43 -0.16
C ASN A 65 0.90 -20.01 1.01
N ILE A 66 1.54 -19.16 1.81
CA ILE A 66 2.27 -19.57 3.02
C ILE A 66 1.34 -20.30 3.98
N ARG A 67 0.12 -19.80 4.19
CA ARG A 67 -0.87 -20.44 5.06
C ARG A 67 -1.27 -21.85 4.60
N ILE A 68 -1.38 -22.08 3.30
CA ILE A 68 -1.78 -23.38 2.73
C ILE A 68 -0.60 -24.38 2.77
N VAL A 69 0.62 -23.92 2.49
CA VAL A 69 1.81 -24.79 2.39
C VAL A 69 2.45 -25.08 3.74
N ALA A 70 2.18 -24.26 4.75
CA ALA A 70 2.75 -24.47 6.08
C ALA A 70 2.30 -25.81 6.67
N LEU A 71 3.26 -26.72 6.84
CA LEU A 71 3.05 -27.97 7.54
C LEU A 71 2.61 -27.67 8.99
N PRO A 72 1.61 -28.40 9.51
CA PRO A 72 1.22 -28.26 10.91
C PRO A 72 2.42 -28.60 11.80
N ARG A 73 2.56 -27.88 12.92
CA ARG A 73 3.56 -28.22 13.93
C ARG A 73 2.96 -29.23 14.89
N TYR A 74 3.77 -30.16 15.35
CA TYR A 74 3.37 -31.09 16.39
C TYR A 74 3.55 -30.40 17.76
N ASP A 75 2.50 -30.44 18.57
CA ASP A 75 2.51 -30.01 19.97
C ASP A 75 2.74 -31.24 20.86
N GLU A 76 3.88 -31.26 21.56
CA GLU A 76 4.28 -32.38 22.43
C GLU A 76 3.44 -32.46 23.71
N GLU A 77 2.91 -31.35 24.22
CA GLU A 77 2.16 -31.34 25.48
C GLU A 77 0.76 -31.93 25.33
N ASN A 78 0.11 -31.67 24.19
CA ASN A 78 -1.25 -32.10 23.91
C ASN A 78 -1.35 -33.26 22.90
N ASP A 79 -0.21 -33.82 22.43
CA ASP A 79 -0.12 -34.89 21.42
C ASP A 79 -1.01 -34.63 20.19
N THR A 80 -0.96 -33.40 19.67
CA THR A 80 -1.81 -32.97 18.53
C THR A 80 -1.04 -32.14 17.51
N PHE A 81 -1.45 -32.22 16.25
CA PHE A 81 -0.93 -31.36 15.20
C PHE A 81 -1.72 -30.04 15.16
N VAL A 82 -1.05 -28.94 15.46
CA VAL A 82 -1.64 -27.60 15.41
C VAL A 82 -1.36 -26.92 14.06
N PRO A 83 -2.36 -26.28 13.45
CA PRO A 83 -2.16 -25.51 12.23
C PRO A 83 -1.18 -24.35 12.49
N PHE A 84 -0.36 -24.02 11.49
CA PHE A 84 0.64 -22.96 11.57
C PHE A 84 0.07 -21.59 11.99
N SER A 85 -1.22 -21.33 11.71
CA SER A 85 -1.89 -20.10 12.14
C SER A 85 -2.03 -19.94 13.66
N GLN A 86 -2.02 -21.04 14.43
CA GLN A 86 -2.05 -20.99 15.90
C GLN A 86 -0.64 -20.89 16.48
N ALA A 87 0.33 -21.63 15.91
CA ALA A 87 1.73 -21.62 16.36
C ALA A 87 2.46 -20.27 16.22
N THR A 88 1.94 -19.32 15.43
CA THR A 88 2.52 -17.97 15.29
C THR A 88 2.01 -16.97 16.34
N ALA A 89 0.88 -17.23 16.99
CA ALA A 89 0.35 -16.35 18.03
C ALA A 89 1.18 -16.42 19.32
N ASP A 90 1.74 -17.60 19.62
CA ASP A 90 2.44 -17.86 20.87
C ASP A 90 3.85 -17.23 20.93
N HIS A 91 4.47 -16.99 19.76
CA HIS A 91 5.79 -16.37 19.68
C HIS A 91 5.79 -14.82 19.71
N ILE A 92 4.62 -14.18 19.75
CA ILE A 92 4.52 -12.70 19.79
C ILE A 92 4.40 -12.18 21.23
N PHE A 93 4.07 -13.04 22.20
CA PHE A 93 3.88 -12.67 23.61
C PHE A 93 4.94 -13.25 24.57
N GLN A 94 6.14 -13.52 24.07
CA GLN A 94 7.26 -13.99 24.90
C GLN A 94 8.41 -12.98 24.95
#